data_AF-A0A3M1QAL1-F1
#
_entry.id   AF-A0A3M1QAL1-F1
#
_cell.length_a   1.000
_cell.length_b   1.000
_cell.length_c   1.000
_cell.angle_alpha   90.00
_cell.angle_beta   90.00
_cell.angle_gamma   90.00
#
_symmetry.space_group_name_H-M   'P 1'
#
loop_
_entity.id
_entity.type
_entity.pdbx_description
1 polymer ?
#
loop_
_entity_poly.entity_id
_entity_poly.type
_entity_poly.pdbx_seq_one_letter_code
_entity_poly.pdbx_strand_id
1 'polypeptide(L)'
;MLAAAPLAVGATLYFVHDKWFLKNVTPGMFTWDDLWPPLSVALAILATAVMLMVHLRYRRRENASFAALAGGAMLTWVWVWPTLMPLVNSQAAFRDFGMQLRTRLNDAQRARLRQIAQQDPRVIWYSDVRFPRIIDQLELLRMQGGKRNLEWETRKVGERMIEMLEGDELALLVISPQDYLKFEILAPVELAKRGRRMPPHYVWLQASVGRWDRRYLVFGNRPPPWPSPDVLLPEKLRDRIAQARAEAERLLNAGASESDADS
;
A
#
# COMPACT_ATOMS: atom_id res chain seq x y z
N MET A 1 9.26 34.02 -35.67
CA MET A 1 8.85 32.64 -35.99
C MET A 1 9.47 31.56 -35.07
N LEU A 2 10.19 31.88 -33.99
CA LEU A 2 10.89 30.90 -33.13
C LEU A 2 10.09 30.40 -31.90
N ALA A 3 8.89 30.95 -31.63
CA ALA A 3 8.07 30.57 -30.46
C ALA A 3 6.97 29.53 -30.76
N ALA A 4 6.73 29.19 -32.03
CA ALA A 4 5.67 28.25 -32.43
C ALA A 4 6.07 26.78 -32.25
N ALA A 5 7.36 26.45 -32.40
CA ALA A 5 7.86 25.09 -32.29
C ALA A 5 7.76 24.51 -30.86
N PRO A 6 8.11 25.23 -29.78
CA PRO A 6 7.96 24.72 -28.41
C PRO A 6 6.50 24.48 -28.02
N LEU A 7 5.59 25.35 -28.47
CA LEU A 7 4.15 25.21 -28.21
C LEU A 7 3.54 24.05 -28.99
N ALA A 8 3.95 23.84 -30.25
CA ALA A 8 3.51 22.70 -31.04
C ALA A 8 4.01 21.37 -30.46
N VAL A 9 5.26 21.31 -29.99
CA VAL A 9 5.82 20.12 -29.31
C VAL A 9 5.13 19.89 -27.97
N GLY A 10 4.92 20.94 -27.17
CA GLY A 10 4.19 20.86 -25.90
C GLY A 10 2.74 20.40 -26.06
N ALA A 11 2.02 20.91 -27.06
CA ALA A 11 0.65 20.50 -27.37
C ALA A 11 0.59 19.05 -27.88
N THR A 12 1.55 18.63 -28.70
CA THR A 12 1.62 17.25 -29.21
C THR A 12 1.93 16.26 -28.09
N LEU A 13 2.87 16.60 -27.21
CA LEU A 13 3.19 15.79 -26.03
C LEU A 13 2.03 15.72 -25.05
N TYR A 14 1.31 16.83 -24.83
CA TYR A 14 0.09 16.86 -24.01
C TYR A 14 -1.03 15.99 -24.60
N PHE A 15 -1.24 16.03 -25.92
CA PHE A 15 -2.30 15.26 -26.57
C PHE A 15 -2.00 13.75 -26.61
N VAL A 16 -0.73 13.37 -26.84
CA VAL A 16 -0.27 11.98 -26.71
C VAL A 16 -0.40 11.50 -25.27
N HIS A 17 -0.06 12.34 -24.29
CA HIS A 17 -0.22 12.06 -22.86
C HIS A 17 -1.70 11.86 -22.44
N ASP A 18 -2.58 12.82 -22.76
CA ASP A 18 -3.97 12.81 -22.30
C ASP A 18 -4.79 11.69 -22.94
N LYS A 19 -4.63 11.47 -24.26
CA LYS A 19 -5.45 10.50 -24.99
C LYS A 19 -4.90 9.08 -25.00
N TRP A 20 -3.58 8.90 -24.96
CA TRP A 20 -2.99 7.57 -25.06
C TRP A 20 -2.58 7.02 -23.69
N PHE A 21 -1.95 7.83 -22.84
CA PHE A 21 -1.41 7.35 -21.56
C PHE A 21 -2.51 7.14 -20.50
N LEU A 22 -3.39 8.12 -20.29
CA LEU A 22 -4.49 7.98 -19.31
C LEU A 22 -5.53 6.92 -19.71
N LYS A 23 -5.66 6.62 -21.00
CA LYS A 23 -6.67 5.70 -21.53
C LYS A 23 -6.20 4.24 -21.63
N ASN A 24 -4.91 4.01 -21.87
CA ASN A 24 -4.36 2.66 -22.08
C ASN A 24 -3.51 2.12 -20.93
N VAL A 25 -3.06 2.98 -20.01
CA VAL A 25 -2.23 2.54 -18.89
C VAL A 25 -3.12 2.20 -17.71
N THR A 26 -3.39 0.92 -17.54
CA THR A 26 -4.00 0.41 -16.30
C THR A 26 -2.98 0.65 -15.17
N PRO A 27 -3.31 1.42 -14.12
CA PRO A 27 -2.38 1.65 -13.03
C PRO A 27 -2.07 0.28 -12.40
N GLY A 28 -0.80 -0.13 -12.39
CA GLY A 28 -0.36 -1.41 -11.83
C GLY A 28 0.63 -2.23 -12.68
N MET A 29 0.81 -1.90 -13.97
CA MET A 29 1.61 -2.69 -14.92
C MET A 29 2.99 -2.14 -15.27
N PHE A 30 3.54 -1.14 -14.56
CA PHE A 30 4.93 -0.75 -14.82
C PHE A 30 5.88 -1.73 -14.15
N THR A 31 6.52 -2.56 -14.96
CA THR A 31 7.70 -3.32 -14.55
C THR A 31 8.90 -2.37 -14.50
N TRP A 32 9.95 -2.75 -13.77
CA TRP A 32 11.18 -1.94 -13.73
C TRP A 32 11.78 -1.75 -15.14
N ASP A 33 11.57 -2.75 -16.00
CA ASP A 33 12.03 -2.75 -17.39
C ASP A 33 11.35 -1.67 -18.24
N ASP A 34 10.12 -1.28 -17.91
CA ASP A 34 9.40 -0.19 -18.59
C ASP A 34 9.87 1.20 -18.11
N LEU A 35 10.46 1.27 -16.92
CA LEU A 35 10.80 2.52 -16.24
C LEU A 35 12.27 2.90 -16.42
N TRP A 36 13.18 1.93 -16.41
CA TRP A 36 14.62 2.20 -16.44
C TRP A 36 15.12 2.88 -17.73
N PRO A 37 14.68 2.48 -18.95
CA PRO A 37 15.15 3.11 -20.18
C PRO A 37 14.86 4.61 -20.27
N PRO A 38 13.62 5.13 -20.07
CA PRO A 38 13.37 6.56 -20.14
C PRO A 38 14.09 7.33 -19.02
N LEU A 39 14.23 6.74 -17.84
CA LEU A 39 14.97 7.37 -16.72
C LEU A 39 16.47 7.50 -17.00
N SER A 40 17.08 6.48 -17.61
CA SER A 40 18.50 6.49 -17.95
C SER A 40 18.82 7.55 -19.01
N VAL A 41 17.97 7.64 -20.04
CA VAL A 41 18.09 8.66 -21.08
C VAL A 41 17.91 10.06 -20.50
N ALA A 42 16.92 10.25 -19.64
CA ALA A 42 16.70 11.51 -18.92
C ALA A 42 17.92 11.95 -18.12
N LEU A 43 18.48 11.03 -17.31
CA LEU A 43 19.62 11.29 -16.46
C LEU A 43 20.86 11.67 -17.30
N ALA A 44 21.10 10.97 -18.40
CA ALA A 44 22.20 11.26 -19.32
C ALA A 44 22.06 12.65 -19.96
N ILE A 45 20.86 13.01 -20.43
CA ILE A 45 20.57 14.33 -21.01
C ILE A 45 20.76 15.44 -19.96
N LEU A 46 20.19 15.26 -18.77
CA LEU A 46 20.30 16.24 -17.69
C LEU A 46 21.75 16.41 -17.22
N ALA A 47 22.49 15.31 -17.01
CA ALA A 47 23.88 15.36 -16.61
C ALA A 47 24.75 16.07 -17.66
N THR A 48 24.56 15.77 -18.94
CA THR A 48 25.28 16.39 -20.04
C THR A 48 24.95 17.88 -20.14
N ALA A 49 23.67 18.26 -20.02
CA ALA A 49 23.23 19.64 -20.04
C ALA A 49 23.81 20.43 -18.84
N VAL A 50 23.82 19.86 -17.65
CA VAL A 50 24.43 20.47 -16.45
C VAL A 50 25.93 20.65 -16.61
N MET A 51 26.65 19.63 -17.10
CA MET A 51 28.09 19.74 -17.37
C MET A 51 28.40 20.86 -18.38
N LEU A 52 27.63 20.95 -19.47
CA LEU A 52 27.79 22.01 -20.46
C LEU A 52 27.44 23.40 -19.88
N MET A 53 26.39 23.51 -19.07
CA MET A 53 26.03 24.76 -18.39
C MET A 53 27.13 25.23 -17.43
N VAL A 54 27.69 24.31 -16.62
CA VAL A 54 28.81 24.61 -15.71
C VAL A 54 30.05 25.04 -16.50
N HIS A 55 30.37 24.33 -17.58
CA HIS A 55 31.50 24.68 -18.45
C HIS A 55 31.35 26.07 -19.08
N LEU A 56 30.16 26.39 -19.61
CA LEU A 56 29.87 27.70 -20.20
C LEU A 56 29.90 28.83 -19.16
N ARG A 57 29.38 28.57 -17.95
CA ARG A 57 29.43 29.52 -16.84
C ARG A 57 30.86 29.79 -16.40
N TYR A 58 31.69 28.75 -16.28
CA TYR A 58 33.12 28.87 -15.96
C TYR A 58 33.87 29.71 -17.01
N ARG A 59 33.51 29.56 -18.30
CA ARG A 59 34.03 30.36 -19.41
C ARG A 59 33.41 31.76 -19.53
N ARG A 60 32.54 32.18 -18.59
CA ARG A 60 31.78 33.45 -18.61
C ARG A 60 30.98 33.68 -19.90
N ARG A 61 30.55 32.62 -20.57
CA ARG A 61 29.72 32.68 -21.78
C ARG A 61 28.26 32.47 -21.40
N GLU A 62 27.63 33.50 -20.85
CA GLU A 62 26.24 33.49 -20.37
C GLU A 62 25.20 33.74 -21.49
N ASN A 63 25.56 33.43 -22.74
CA ASN A 63 24.78 33.75 -23.93
C ASN A 63 23.55 32.82 -24.12
N ALA A 64 22.83 33.03 -25.22
CA ALA A 64 21.71 32.21 -25.70
C ALA A 64 21.94 30.68 -25.65
N SER A 65 23.19 30.21 -25.77
CA SER A 65 23.55 28.78 -25.61
C SER A 65 23.27 28.24 -24.20
N PHE A 66 23.47 29.05 -23.16
CA PHE A 66 23.10 28.69 -21.79
C PHE A 66 21.59 28.57 -21.65
N ALA A 67 20.83 29.53 -22.19
CA ALA A 67 19.37 29.50 -22.19
C ALA A 67 18.80 28.30 -22.97
N ALA A 68 19.41 27.94 -24.10
CA ALA A 68 19.01 26.77 -24.89
C ALA A 68 19.27 25.46 -24.13
N LEU A 69 20.40 25.33 -23.43
CA LEU A 69 20.70 24.15 -22.61
C LEU A 69 19.79 24.04 -21.39
N ALA A 70 19.57 25.14 -20.67
CA ALA A 70 18.64 25.17 -19.54
C ALA A 70 17.20 24.85 -19.99
N GLY A 71 16.76 25.42 -21.11
CA GLY A 71 15.46 25.15 -21.71
C GLY A 71 15.32 23.69 -22.14
N GLY A 72 16.33 23.12 -22.80
CA GLY A 72 16.36 21.71 -23.20
C GLY A 72 16.34 20.74 -22.02
N ALA A 73 17.06 21.06 -20.94
CA ALA A 73 17.02 20.31 -19.69
C ALA A 73 15.61 20.35 -19.05
N MET A 74 14.96 21.52 -19.01
CA MET A 74 13.60 21.63 -18.48
C MET A 74 12.56 20.92 -19.33
N LEU A 75 12.66 20.99 -20.67
CA LEU A 75 11.79 20.23 -21.56
C LEU A 75 11.95 18.72 -21.38
N THR A 76 13.19 18.26 -21.20
CA THR A 76 13.47 16.86 -20.91
C THR A 76 12.88 16.45 -19.56
N TRP A 77 13.01 17.28 -18.53
CA TRP A 77 12.39 17.04 -17.23
C TRP A 77 10.87 16.94 -17.33
N VAL A 78 10.22 17.88 -18.04
CA VAL A 78 8.76 17.85 -18.29
C VAL A 78 8.35 16.60 -19.07
N TRP A 79 9.17 16.13 -20.00
CA TRP A 79 8.93 14.91 -20.76
C TRP A 79 8.99 13.63 -19.89
N VAL A 80 9.89 13.60 -18.90
CA VAL A 80 10.12 12.42 -18.03
C VAL A 80 9.16 12.38 -16.85
N TRP A 81 8.70 13.55 -16.40
CA TRP A 81 7.84 13.69 -15.24
C TRP A 81 6.59 12.79 -15.25
N PRO A 82 5.86 12.62 -16.38
CA PRO A 82 4.73 11.70 -16.45
C PRO A 82 5.08 10.23 -16.24
N THR A 83 6.30 9.81 -16.57
CA THR A 83 6.79 8.44 -16.31
C THR A 83 7.15 8.25 -14.83
N LEU A 84 7.71 9.29 -14.20
CA LEU A 84 8.07 9.28 -12.78
C LEU A 84 6.87 9.36 -11.84
N MET A 85 5.86 10.16 -12.18
CA MET A 85 4.72 10.44 -11.30
C MET A 85 3.96 9.18 -10.85
N PRO A 86 3.65 8.20 -11.71
CA PRO A 86 3.06 6.94 -11.30
C PRO A 86 3.89 6.20 -10.25
N LEU A 87 5.23 6.20 -10.38
CA LEU A 87 6.13 5.58 -9.42
C LEU A 87 6.04 6.29 -8.07
N VAL A 88 6.14 7.63 -8.06
CA VAL A 88 6.02 8.43 -6.84
C VAL A 88 4.66 8.23 -6.18
N ASN A 89 3.58 8.26 -6.97
CA ASN A 89 2.22 8.06 -6.48
C ASN A 89 2.01 6.63 -5.94
N SER A 90 2.68 5.63 -6.54
CA SER A 90 2.62 4.25 -6.06
C SER A 90 3.23 4.07 -4.67
N GLN A 91 4.17 4.95 -4.28
CA GLN A 91 4.84 4.96 -2.99
C GLN A 91 4.09 5.80 -1.94
N ALA A 92 3.10 6.61 -2.35
CA ALA A 92 2.43 7.56 -1.47
C ALA A 92 1.79 6.88 -0.24
N ALA A 93 1.14 5.73 -0.43
CA ALA A 93 0.53 4.97 0.67
C ALA A 93 1.57 4.47 1.69
N PHE A 94 2.73 4.00 1.20
CA PHE A 94 3.82 3.50 2.04
C PHE A 94 4.47 4.63 2.85
N ARG A 95 4.71 5.77 2.21
CA ARG A 95 5.29 6.96 2.85
C ARG A 95 4.35 7.51 3.91
N ASP A 96 3.07 7.67 3.58
CA ASP A 96 2.05 8.14 4.52
C ASP A 96 1.92 7.21 5.72
N PHE A 97 1.78 5.90 5.47
CA PHE A 97 1.72 4.91 6.54
C PHE A 97 2.97 4.93 7.42
N GLY A 98 4.16 4.98 6.81
CA GLY A 98 5.41 5.05 7.55
C GLY A 98 5.55 6.32 8.41
N MET A 99 5.10 7.46 7.89
CA MET A 99 5.02 8.70 8.67
C MET A 99 4.02 8.60 9.81
N GLN A 100 2.86 7.99 9.61
CA GLN A 100 1.88 7.77 10.67
C GLN A 100 2.46 6.89 11.80
N LEU A 101 3.17 5.81 11.46
CA LEU A 101 3.83 4.95 12.45
C LEU A 101 4.86 5.74 13.28
N ARG A 102 5.66 6.60 12.65
CA ARG A 102 6.67 7.43 13.32
C ARG A 102 6.07 8.52 14.20
N THR A 103 4.97 9.12 13.76
CA THR A 103 4.41 10.31 14.43
C THR A 103 3.39 9.95 15.49
N ARG A 104 2.64 8.86 15.31
CA ARG A 104 1.52 8.49 16.20
C ARG A 104 1.83 7.38 17.18
N LEU A 105 2.77 6.49 16.88
CA LEU A 105 3.16 5.41 17.80
C LEU A 105 4.44 5.78 18.54
N ASN A 106 4.47 5.53 19.85
CA ASN A 106 5.68 5.55 20.65
C ASN A 106 6.49 4.24 20.47
N ASP A 107 7.71 4.20 20.98
CA ASP A 107 8.60 3.04 20.77
C ASP A 107 8.09 1.75 21.42
N ALA A 108 7.43 1.85 22.58
CA ALA A 108 6.82 0.70 23.24
C ALA A 108 5.68 0.10 22.39
N GLN A 109 4.86 0.93 21.75
CA GLN A 109 3.80 0.51 20.84
C GLN A 109 4.39 -0.08 19.55
N ARG A 110 5.41 0.56 18.97
CA ARG A 110 6.09 0.06 17.75
C ARG A 110 6.67 -1.34 17.96
N ALA A 111 7.24 -1.63 19.13
CA ALA A 111 7.75 -2.94 19.49
C ALA A 111 6.67 -4.04 19.55
N ARG A 112 5.39 -3.66 19.71
CA ARG A 112 4.24 -4.58 19.74
C ARG A 112 3.62 -4.83 18.36
N LEU A 113 4.05 -4.12 17.31
CA LEU A 113 3.56 -4.35 15.95
C LEU A 113 3.96 -5.74 15.45
N ARG A 114 3.02 -6.44 14.83
CA ARG A 114 3.23 -7.71 14.14
C ARG A 114 2.64 -7.66 12.74
N GLN A 115 3.40 -8.13 11.75
CA GLN A 115 2.93 -8.22 10.37
C GLN A 115 2.07 -9.47 10.19
N ILE A 116 0.94 -9.29 9.52
CA ILE A 116 0.15 -10.37 8.94
C ILE A 116 0.61 -10.57 7.49
N ALA A 117 0.92 -11.81 7.14
CA ALA A 117 1.45 -12.22 5.84
C ALA A 117 2.81 -11.59 5.46
N GLN A 118 2.93 -11.06 4.24
CA GLN A 118 4.20 -10.62 3.66
C GLN A 118 4.52 -9.17 4.02
N GLN A 119 5.75 -8.95 4.49
CA GLN A 119 6.26 -7.62 4.81
C GLN A 119 6.71 -6.91 3.53
N ASP A 120 6.26 -5.68 3.32
CA ASP A 120 6.75 -4.84 2.22
C ASP A 120 7.93 -4.00 2.70
N PRO A 121 9.12 -4.11 2.06
CA PRO A 121 10.32 -3.42 2.49
C PRO A 121 10.18 -1.89 2.47
N ARG A 122 9.28 -1.34 1.65
CA ARG A 122 9.08 0.12 1.54
C ARG A 122 8.53 0.71 2.83
N VAL A 123 7.68 -0.02 3.56
CA VAL A 123 7.18 0.47 4.86
C VAL A 123 8.33 0.59 5.86
N ILE A 124 9.27 -0.36 5.86
CA ILE A 124 10.45 -0.32 6.72
C ILE A 124 11.30 0.90 6.38
N TRP A 125 11.56 1.16 5.10
CA TRP A 125 12.37 2.30 4.66
C TRP A 125 11.79 3.66 5.06
N TYR A 126 10.47 3.83 5.05
CA TYR A 126 9.86 5.12 5.43
C TYR A 126 9.60 5.26 6.93
N SER A 127 9.46 4.17 7.66
CA SER A 127 9.11 4.18 9.09
C SER A 127 10.29 3.95 10.02
N ASP A 128 11.36 3.34 9.54
CA ASP A 128 12.44 2.74 10.34
C ASP A 128 11.95 1.65 11.32
N VAL A 129 10.70 1.18 11.17
CA VAL A 129 10.10 0.16 12.02
C VAL A 129 10.10 -1.19 11.30
N ARG A 130 10.54 -2.21 12.01
CA ARG A 130 10.42 -3.61 11.59
C ARG A 130 9.25 -4.25 12.33
N PHE A 131 8.38 -4.94 11.59
CA PHE A 131 7.27 -5.68 12.16
C PHE A 131 7.59 -7.17 12.03
N PRO A 132 7.98 -7.86 13.11
CA PRO A 132 8.09 -9.31 13.11
C PRO A 132 6.76 -9.92 12.64
N ARG A 133 6.81 -11.04 11.92
CA ARG A 133 5.59 -11.75 11.55
C ARG A 133 4.91 -12.30 12.80
N ILE A 134 3.59 -12.43 12.75
CA ILE A 134 2.81 -13.04 13.83
C ILE A 134 3.20 -14.51 14.09
N ILE A 135 3.55 -15.25 13.02
CA ILE A 135 4.18 -16.57 13.07
C ILE A 135 5.33 -16.56 12.06
N ASP A 136 6.49 -17.09 12.45
CA ASP A 136 7.64 -17.20 11.55
C ASP A 136 7.37 -18.24 10.44
N GLN A 137 7.88 -18.03 9.22
CA GLN A 137 7.64 -18.96 8.11
C GLN A 137 8.33 -20.31 8.30
N LEU A 138 9.52 -20.32 8.90
CA LEU A 138 10.23 -21.55 9.21
C LEU A 138 9.53 -22.29 10.36
N GLU A 139 8.93 -21.55 11.28
CA GLU A 139 8.09 -22.13 12.33
C GLU A 139 6.85 -22.81 11.74
N LEU A 140 6.10 -22.13 10.86
CA LEU A 140 4.98 -22.73 10.13
C LEU A 140 5.40 -24.00 9.38
N LEU A 141 6.53 -23.95 8.67
CA LEU A 141 7.06 -25.09 7.93
C LEU A 141 7.42 -26.27 8.86
N ARG A 142 8.00 -25.98 10.03
CA ARG A 142 8.31 -26.99 11.06
C ARG A 142 7.04 -27.63 11.61
N MET A 143 6.01 -26.83 11.92
CA MET A 143 4.73 -27.33 12.41
C MET A 143 4.03 -28.27 11.41
N GLN A 144 4.27 -28.10 10.11
CA GLN A 144 3.72 -28.96 9.06
C GLN A 144 4.65 -30.14 8.67
N GLY A 145 5.76 -30.34 9.37
CA GLY A 145 6.72 -31.40 9.05
C GLY A 145 7.40 -31.21 7.69
N GLY A 146 7.61 -29.97 7.25
CA GLY A 146 8.30 -29.65 5.99
C GLY A 146 7.42 -29.57 4.75
N LYS A 147 6.12 -29.88 4.85
CA LYS A 147 5.15 -29.74 3.74
C LYS A 147 4.47 -28.38 3.82
N ARG A 148 4.30 -27.68 2.69
CA ARG A 148 3.57 -26.42 2.65
C ARG A 148 2.12 -26.64 2.26
N ASN A 149 1.19 -26.21 3.12
CA ASN A 149 -0.23 -26.14 2.81
C ASN A 149 -0.75 -24.74 3.18
N LEU A 150 -1.08 -23.96 2.15
CA LEU A 150 -1.50 -22.56 2.26
C LEU A 150 -2.81 -22.38 3.04
N GLU A 151 -3.77 -23.29 2.89
CA GLU A 151 -5.04 -23.23 3.61
C GLU A 151 -4.83 -23.41 5.11
N TRP A 152 -3.99 -24.39 5.48
CA TRP A 152 -3.60 -24.59 6.86
C TRP A 152 -2.80 -23.40 7.41
N GLU A 153 -1.84 -22.86 6.65
CA GLU A 153 -1.07 -21.67 7.05
C GLU A 153 -2.00 -20.47 7.30
N THR A 154 -2.95 -20.23 6.39
CA THR A 154 -3.93 -19.14 6.48
C THR A 154 -4.80 -19.28 7.72
N ARG A 155 -5.34 -20.48 7.96
CA ARG A 155 -6.14 -20.79 9.15
C ARG A 155 -5.33 -20.58 10.43
N LYS A 156 -4.08 -21.06 10.48
CA LYS A 156 -3.22 -20.92 11.67
C LYS A 156 -2.84 -19.48 11.98
N VAL A 157 -2.56 -18.69 10.95
CA VAL A 157 -2.35 -17.25 11.10
C VAL A 157 -3.62 -16.59 11.67
N GLY A 158 -4.80 -16.92 11.14
CA GLY A 158 -6.08 -16.41 11.65
C GLY A 158 -6.34 -16.79 13.12
N GLU A 159 -6.09 -18.05 13.49
CA GLU A 159 -6.20 -18.50 14.89
C GLU A 159 -5.27 -17.70 15.81
N ARG A 160 -4.01 -17.51 15.39
CA ARG A 160 -3.03 -16.73 16.17
C ARG A 160 -3.40 -15.25 16.28
N MET A 161 -4.01 -14.68 15.25
CA MET A 161 -4.54 -13.31 15.31
C MET A 161 -5.61 -13.20 16.39
N ILE A 162 -6.56 -14.13 16.44
CA ILE A 162 -7.61 -14.14 17.47
C ILE A 162 -7.02 -14.29 18.87
N GLU A 163 -6.09 -15.23 19.07
CA GLU A 163 -5.41 -15.40 20.37
C GLU A 163 -4.71 -14.11 20.84
N MET A 164 -4.03 -13.42 19.92
CA MET A 164 -3.39 -12.14 20.24
C MET A 164 -4.41 -11.05 20.58
N LEU A 165 -5.56 -11.05 19.92
CA LEU A 165 -6.61 -10.06 20.17
C LEU A 165 -7.36 -10.32 21.48
N GLU A 166 -7.47 -11.56 21.91
CA GLU A 166 -8.06 -11.94 23.19
C GLU A 166 -7.12 -11.74 24.39
N GLY A 167 -5.81 -11.72 24.13
CA GLY A 167 -4.81 -11.53 25.18
C GLY A 167 -4.90 -10.17 25.87
N ASP A 168 -4.43 -10.11 27.11
CA ASP A 168 -4.42 -8.87 27.89
C ASP A 168 -3.38 -7.87 27.39
N GLU A 169 -2.26 -8.33 26.83
CA GLU A 169 -1.20 -7.45 26.34
C GLU A 169 -1.62 -6.68 25.08
N LEU A 170 -1.08 -5.47 24.87
CA LEU A 170 -1.33 -4.72 23.65
C LEU A 170 -0.83 -5.49 22.43
N ALA A 171 -1.75 -5.89 21.56
CA ALA A 171 -1.48 -6.49 20.26
C ALA A 171 -1.78 -5.47 19.16
N LEU A 172 -0.79 -5.18 18.32
CA LEU A 172 -0.95 -4.32 17.14
C LEU A 172 -0.61 -5.12 15.88
N LEU A 173 -1.58 -5.26 14.99
CA LEU A 173 -1.51 -6.11 13.81
C LEU A 173 -1.51 -5.25 12.54
N VAL A 174 -0.45 -5.39 11.74
CA VAL A 174 -0.28 -4.70 10.46
C VAL A 174 -0.80 -5.60 9.33
N ILE A 175 -1.75 -5.11 8.55
CA ILE A 175 -2.42 -5.89 7.51
C ILE A 175 -2.81 -5.04 6.31
N SER A 176 -3.01 -5.69 5.16
CA SER A 176 -3.65 -5.05 4.02
C SER A 176 -5.16 -4.83 4.30
N PRO A 177 -5.78 -3.78 3.76
CA PRO A 177 -7.21 -3.59 3.90
C PRO A 177 -8.04 -4.74 3.32
N GLN A 178 -7.57 -5.40 2.26
CA GLN A 178 -8.28 -6.54 1.69
C GLN A 178 -8.31 -7.74 2.64
N ASP A 179 -7.19 -8.03 3.30
CA ASP A 179 -7.12 -9.16 4.23
C ASP A 179 -7.80 -8.85 5.57
N TYR A 180 -7.81 -7.58 5.99
CA TYR A 180 -8.61 -7.15 7.13
C TYR A 180 -10.11 -7.35 6.90
N LEU A 181 -10.61 -7.02 5.72
CA LEU A 181 -12.00 -7.29 5.37
C LEU A 181 -12.34 -8.78 5.36
N LYS A 182 -11.46 -9.61 4.81
CA LYS A 182 -11.65 -11.06 4.85
C LYS A 182 -11.70 -11.56 6.29
N PHE A 183 -10.82 -11.03 7.15
CA PHE A 183 -10.83 -11.32 8.57
C PHE A 183 -12.16 -10.91 9.24
N GLU A 184 -12.63 -9.69 9.00
CA GLU A 184 -13.91 -9.18 9.54
C GLU A 184 -15.13 -10.01 9.11
N ILE A 185 -15.12 -10.59 7.91
CA ILE A 185 -16.22 -11.40 7.41
C ILE A 185 -16.11 -12.85 7.88
N LEU A 186 -14.93 -13.47 7.74
CA LEU A 186 -14.77 -14.91 7.93
C LEU A 186 -14.54 -15.28 9.39
N ALA A 187 -13.81 -14.47 10.16
CA ALA A 187 -13.46 -14.82 11.54
C ALA A 187 -14.70 -14.94 12.45
N PRO A 188 -15.71 -14.05 12.40
CA PRO A 188 -16.92 -14.21 13.21
C PRO A 188 -17.67 -15.51 12.91
N VAL A 189 -17.76 -15.92 11.64
CA VAL A 189 -18.42 -17.17 11.22
C VAL A 189 -17.68 -18.39 11.78
N GLU A 190 -16.36 -18.42 11.63
CA GLU A 190 -15.53 -19.53 12.12
C GLU A 190 -15.50 -19.61 13.65
N LEU A 191 -15.56 -18.48 14.35
CA LEU A 191 -15.65 -18.45 15.80
C LEU A 191 -17.03 -18.89 16.30
N ALA A 192 -18.10 -18.47 15.64
CA ALA A 192 -19.46 -18.85 16.00
C ALA A 192 -19.69 -20.37 15.90
N LYS A 193 -19.12 -21.04 14.89
CA LYS A 193 -19.10 -22.51 14.77
C LYS A 193 -18.48 -23.22 16.00
N ARG A 194 -17.62 -22.52 16.75
CA ARG A 194 -16.96 -23.01 17.97
C ARG A 194 -17.59 -22.45 19.25
N GLY A 195 -18.77 -21.82 19.16
CA GLY A 195 -19.45 -21.18 20.30
C GLY A 195 -18.73 -19.94 20.84
N ARG A 196 -17.82 -19.35 20.06
CA ARG A 196 -17.01 -18.20 20.47
C ARG A 196 -17.47 -16.93 19.74
N ARG A 197 -17.22 -15.78 20.36
CA ARG A 197 -17.49 -14.46 19.77
C ARG A 197 -16.19 -13.82 19.30
N MET A 198 -16.32 -12.92 18.33
CA MET A 198 -15.20 -12.11 17.87
C MET A 198 -14.67 -11.22 19.02
N PRO A 199 -13.36 -11.24 19.33
CA PRO A 199 -12.81 -10.33 20.31
C PRO A 199 -12.94 -8.87 19.86
N PRO A 200 -13.13 -7.93 20.79
CA PRO A 200 -13.15 -6.51 20.47
C PRO A 200 -11.79 -6.11 19.88
N HIS A 201 -11.85 -5.35 18.79
CA HIS A 201 -10.64 -4.83 18.16
C HIS A 201 -10.95 -3.47 17.54
N TYR A 202 -9.90 -2.67 17.37
CA TYR A 202 -10.00 -1.26 17.01
C TYR A 202 -8.97 -0.95 15.94
N VAL A 203 -9.35 -0.16 14.94
CA VAL A 203 -8.40 0.36 13.96
C VAL A 203 -7.61 1.50 14.61
N TRP A 204 -6.29 1.45 14.50
CA TRP A 204 -5.37 2.46 15.05
C TRP A 204 -4.95 3.45 13.98
N LEU A 205 -4.53 2.92 12.83
CA LEU A 205 -3.94 3.66 11.73
C LEU A 205 -4.42 3.10 10.40
N GLN A 206 -4.56 3.98 9.42
CA GLN A 206 -4.80 3.60 8.04
C GLN A 206 -4.14 4.64 7.13
N ALA A 207 -3.44 4.16 6.10
CA ALA A 207 -2.92 5.07 5.07
C ALA A 207 -4.07 5.90 4.47
N SER A 208 -3.96 7.23 4.54
CA SER A 208 -5.00 8.18 4.12
C SER A 208 -4.95 8.45 2.61
N VAL A 209 -3.80 8.18 1.99
CA VAL A 209 -3.56 8.45 0.56
C VAL A 209 -3.16 7.19 -0.21
N GLY A 210 -3.14 7.32 -1.54
CA GLY A 210 -2.79 6.24 -2.45
C GLY A 210 -3.95 5.28 -2.70
N ARG A 211 -3.70 4.30 -3.57
CA ARG A 211 -4.72 3.34 -3.99
C ARG A 211 -5.08 2.38 -2.86
N TRP A 212 -6.38 2.11 -2.71
CA TRP A 212 -6.94 1.24 -1.67
C TRP A 212 -6.24 -0.13 -1.56
N ASP A 213 -5.98 -0.78 -2.68
CA ASP A 213 -5.33 -2.10 -2.76
C ASP A 213 -3.86 -2.12 -2.32
N ARG A 214 -3.27 -0.94 -2.09
CA ARG A 214 -1.87 -0.77 -1.68
C ARG A 214 -1.71 -0.06 -0.34
N ARG A 215 -2.82 0.20 0.35
CA ARG A 215 -2.80 0.78 1.70
C ARG A 215 -2.44 -0.30 2.72
N TYR A 216 -2.08 0.16 3.90
CA TYR A 216 -1.91 -0.66 5.09
C TYR A 216 -2.78 -0.08 6.20
N LEU A 217 -3.15 -0.94 7.12
CA LEU A 217 -3.78 -0.55 8.36
C LEU A 217 -3.13 -1.26 9.55
N VAL A 218 -3.23 -0.61 10.70
CA VAL A 218 -2.93 -1.19 12.01
C VAL A 218 -4.25 -1.32 12.75
N PHE A 219 -4.50 -2.48 13.32
CA PHE A 219 -5.60 -2.69 14.26
C PHE A 219 -5.10 -3.45 15.50
N GLY A 220 -5.83 -3.38 16.60
CA GLY A 220 -5.42 -4.00 17.85
C GLY A 220 -6.55 -4.24 18.83
N ASN A 221 -6.24 -4.95 19.92
CA ASN A 221 -7.22 -5.34 20.95
C ASN A 221 -7.62 -4.23 21.92
N ARG A 222 -6.92 -3.10 21.90
CA ARG A 222 -7.22 -1.93 22.72
C ARG A 222 -7.50 -0.72 21.84
N PRO A 223 -8.34 0.22 22.26
CA PRO A 223 -8.56 1.44 21.49
C PRO A 223 -7.27 2.28 21.46
N PRO A 224 -7.00 2.98 20.33
CA PRO A 224 -5.94 3.99 20.30
C PRO A 224 -6.25 5.15 21.27
N PRO A 225 -5.24 5.91 21.71
CA PRO A 225 -5.44 7.08 22.57
C PRO A 225 -6.05 8.29 21.83
N TRP A 226 -6.35 8.16 20.54
CA TRP A 226 -7.03 9.13 19.68
C TRP A 226 -8.27 8.47 19.05
N PRO A 227 -9.18 9.22 18.41
CA PRO A 227 -10.34 8.63 17.74
C PRO A 227 -9.93 7.61 16.66
N SER A 228 -10.45 6.39 16.76
CA SER A 228 -10.19 5.34 15.77
C SER A 228 -10.63 5.80 14.38
N PRO A 229 -9.77 5.69 13.35
CA PRO A 229 -10.16 6.06 11.99
C PRO A 229 -11.16 5.06 11.42
N ASP A 230 -12.12 5.56 10.66
CA ASP A 230 -12.99 4.72 9.85
C ASP A 230 -12.21 4.06 8.72
N VAL A 231 -12.55 2.80 8.44
CA VAL A 231 -11.92 2.06 7.33
C VAL A 231 -12.41 2.62 6.00
N LEU A 232 -11.55 3.35 5.30
CA LEU A 232 -11.86 4.06 4.04
C LEU A 232 -12.11 3.15 2.83
N LEU A 233 -13.23 2.46 2.79
CA LEU A 233 -13.58 1.49 1.74
C LEU A 233 -14.17 2.16 0.47
N PRO A 234 -13.88 1.65 -0.74
CA PRO A 234 -14.67 1.98 -1.92
C PRO A 234 -16.14 1.60 -1.71
N GLU A 235 -17.06 2.44 -2.17
CA GLU A 235 -18.50 2.29 -1.93
C GLU A 235 -19.04 0.92 -2.36
N LYS A 236 -18.71 0.49 -3.57
CA LYS A 236 -19.08 -0.85 -4.09
C LYS A 236 -18.61 -2.01 -3.21
N LEU A 237 -17.50 -1.84 -2.49
CA LEU A 237 -16.98 -2.85 -1.56
C LEU A 237 -17.75 -2.81 -0.24
N ARG A 238 -18.12 -1.63 0.27
CA ARG A 238 -18.97 -1.49 1.47
C ARG A 238 -20.28 -2.26 1.32
N ASP A 239 -20.96 -2.10 0.18
CA ASP A 239 -22.23 -2.78 -0.07
C ASP A 239 -22.05 -4.30 -0.13
N ARG A 240 -20.98 -4.79 -0.80
CA ARG A 240 -20.66 -6.21 -0.87
C ARG A 240 -20.33 -6.81 0.49
N ILE A 241 -19.63 -6.06 1.35
CA ILE A 241 -19.31 -6.50 2.72
C ILE A 241 -20.59 -6.57 3.56
N ALA A 242 -21.45 -5.56 3.46
CA ALA A 242 -22.73 -5.55 4.17
C ALA A 242 -23.60 -6.75 3.77
N GLN A 243 -23.65 -7.06 2.47
CA GLN A 243 -24.33 -8.25 1.94
C GLN A 243 -23.70 -9.54 2.45
N ALA A 244 -22.37 -9.68 2.37
CA ALA A 244 -21.67 -10.87 2.85
C ALA A 244 -21.84 -11.09 4.36
N ARG A 245 -21.86 -10.01 5.15
CA ARG A 245 -22.13 -10.07 6.59
C ARG A 245 -23.56 -10.50 6.87
N ALA A 246 -24.54 -9.94 6.18
CA ALA A 246 -25.94 -10.33 6.32
C ALA A 246 -26.16 -11.80 5.91
N GLU A 247 -25.48 -12.27 4.86
CA GLU A 247 -25.52 -13.67 4.42
C GLU A 247 -24.88 -14.60 5.46
N ALA A 248 -23.70 -14.23 5.98
CA ALA A 248 -23.04 -14.95 7.06
C ALA A 248 -23.92 -15.07 8.32
N GLU A 249 -24.57 -13.97 8.74
CA GLU A 249 -25.49 -13.97 9.88
C GLU A 249 -26.73 -14.86 9.61
N ARG A 250 -27.26 -14.87 8.38
CA ARG A 250 -28.35 -15.78 8.00
C ARG A 250 -27.95 -17.24 8.07
N LEU A 251 -26.76 -17.61 7.56
CA LEU A 251 -26.27 -18.99 7.62
C LEU A 251 -26.05 -19.46 9.06
N LEU A 252 -25.57 -18.58 9.94
CA LEU A 252 -25.42 -18.89 11.37
C LEU A 252 -26.78 -19.13 12.04
N ASN A 253 -27.79 -18.30 11.75
CA ASN A 253 -29.13 -18.45 12.33
C ASN A 253 -29.89 -19.67 11.78
N ALA A 254 -29.72 -20.00 10.50
CA ALA A 254 -30.29 -21.20 9.88
C ALA A 254 -29.69 -22.48 10.49
N GLY A 255 -28.36 -22.55 10.64
CA GLY A 255 -27.69 -23.71 11.25
C GLY A 255 -28.02 -23.89 12.75
N ALA A 256 -28.28 -22.80 13.48
CA ALA A 256 -28.75 -22.88 14.86
C ALA A 256 -30.19 -23.45 14.95
N SER A 257 -31.05 -23.11 13.99
CA SER A 257 -32.46 -23.54 13.96
C SER A 257 -32.62 -25.02 13.61
N GLU A 258 -31.72 -25.60 12.81
CA GLU A 258 -31.69 -27.04 12.51
C GLU A 258 -31.14 -27.86 13.70
N SER A 259 -30.17 -27.33 14.45
CA SER A 259 -29.62 -27.99 15.64
C SER A 259 -30.62 -28.12 16.80
N ASP A 260 -31.56 -27.19 16.94
CA ASP A 260 -32.58 -27.19 18.00
C ASP A 260 -33.81 -28.05 17.64
N ALA A 261 -33.97 -28.43 16.37
CA ALA A 261 -35.09 -29.28 15.91
C ALA A 261 -34.81 -30.79 16.07
N ASP A 262 -33.53 -31.17 16.20
CA ASP A 262 -33.07 -32.57 16.34
C ASP A 262 -32.73 -32.97 17.79
N SER A 263 -32.95 -32.09 18.76
CA SER A 263 -32.76 -32.31 20.21
C SER A 263 -34.09 -32.38 20.96
#